data_AF-A0A7V0YE49-F1
#
_entry.id   AF-A0A7V0YE49-F1
#
_cell.length_a   1.000
_cell.length_b   1.000
_cell.length_c   1.000
_cell.angle_alpha   90.00
_cell.angle_beta   90.00
_cell.angle_gamma   90.00
#
_symmetry.space_group_name_H-M   'P 1'
#
loop_
_entity.id
_entity.type
_entity.pdbx_description
1 polymer ?
#
loop_
_entity_poly.entity_id
_entity_poly.type
_entity_poly.pdbx_seq_one_letter_code
_entity_poly.pdbx_strand_id
1 'polypeptide(L)'
;MLGIGALLAEGVARAAKKIGKGSERFAMHVKGQELPMHEPRFKRALAIAYAVSPTGADHCHALHDSGLGNATDEGLMSSAVLRGM
;
A
#
# COMPACT_ATOMS: atom_id res chain seq x y z
N MET A 1 -21.33 -18.83 -18.95
CA MET A 1 -20.20 -19.27 -18.11
C MET A 1 -19.45 -18.02 -17.71
N LEU A 2 -19.29 -17.73 -16.41
CA LEU A 2 -18.47 -16.61 -15.97
C LEU A 2 -17.00 -16.97 -16.25
N GLY A 3 -16.30 -16.13 -17.02
CA GLY A 3 -14.88 -16.34 -17.37
C GLY A 3 -13.93 -15.91 -16.25
N ILE A 4 -12.71 -15.53 -16.63
CA ILE A 4 -11.67 -15.08 -15.68
C ILE A 4 -12.12 -13.90 -14.81
N GLY A 5 -13.08 -13.08 -15.28
CA GLY A 5 -13.64 -11.97 -14.52
C GLY A 5 -14.25 -12.38 -13.17
N ALA A 6 -14.89 -13.55 -13.06
CA ALA A 6 -15.43 -14.01 -11.77
C ALA A 6 -14.34 -14.30 -10.74
N LEU A 7 -13.19 -14.80 -11.20
CA LEU A 7 -12.03 -15.04 -10.33
C LEU A 7 -11.39 -13.71 -9.91
N LEU A 8 -11.20 -12.78 -10.85
CA LEU A 8 -10.54 -11.49 -10.59
C LEU A 8 -11.39 -10.55 -9.74
N ALA A 9 -12.72 -10.65 -9.81
CA ALA A 9 -13.63 -9.86 -8.98
C ALA A 9 -13.50 -10.15 -7.48
N GLU A 10 -12.84 -11.25 -7.09
CA GLU A 10 -12.60 -11.57 -5.68
C GLU A 10 -11.41 -10.83 -5.07
N GLY A 11 -10.65 -10.03 -5.83
CA GLY A 11 -9.45 -9.33 -5.33
C GLY A 11 -8.20 -10.21 -5.31
N VAL A 12 -7.02 -9.59 -5.24
CA VAL A 12 -5.74 -10.26 -5.60
C VAL A 12 -5.39 -11.39 -4.64
N ALA A 13 -5.67 -11.21 -3.35
CA ALA A 13 -5.33 -12.19 -2.31
C ALA A 13 -6.08 -13.51 -2.52
N ARG A 14 -7.40 -13.43 -2.78
CA ARG A 14 -8.25 -14.61 -3.01
C ARG A 14 -8.02 -15.19 -4.40
N ALA A 15 -7.89 -14.35 -5.41
CA ALA A 15 -7.61 -14.79 -6.77
C ALA A 15 -6.28 -15.58 -6.83
N ALA A 16 -5.20 -15.07 -6.24
CA ALA A 16 -3.91 -15.75 -6.22
C ALA A 16 -3.97 -17.10 -5.50
N LYS A 17 -4.63 -17.19 -4.34
CA LYS A 17 -4.83 -18.47 -3.64
C LYS A 17 -5.55 -19.51 -4.49
N LYS A 18 -6.51 -19.08 -5.33
CA LYS A 18 -7.26 -19.97 -6.23
C LYS A 18 -6.45 -20.35 -7.48
N ILE A 19 -5.65 -19.44 -8.01
CA ILE A 19 -4.74 -19.70 -9.14
C ILE A 19 -3.64 -20.68 -8.72
N GLY A 20 -3.13 -20.52 -7.48
CA GLY A 20 -2.04 -21.32 -6.93
C GLY A 20 -0.75 -21.12 -7.71
N LYS A 21 0.07 -22.18 -7.81
CA LYS A 21 1.32 -22.21 -8.61
C LYS A 21 2.33 -21.11 -8.23
N GLY A 22 2.32 -20.68 -6.96
CA GLY A 22 3.19 -19.61 -6.47
C GLY A 22 2.79 -18.21 -6.92
N SER A 23 1.57 -18.04 -7.46
CA SER A 23 1.04 -16.73 -7.84
C SER A 23 0.91 -15.77 -6.64
N GLU A 24 0.85 -16.30 -5.42
CA GLU A 24 0.84 -15.55 -4.17
C GLU A 24 2.07 -14.64 -4.02
N ARG A 25 3.20 -15.00 -4.64
CA ARG A 25 4.42 -14.17 -4.66
C ARG A 25 4.25 -12.84 -5.41
N PHE A 26 3.21 -12.73 -6.25
CA PHE A 26 2.90 -11.54 -7.04
C PHE A 26 1.64 -10.82 -6.54
N ALA A 27 0.95 -11.39 -5.54
CA ALA A 27 -0.27 -10.83 -4.97
C ALA A 27 0.07 -9.77 -3.91
N MET A 28 0.35 -8.55 -4.36
CA MET A 28 0.76 -7.46 -3.49
C MET A 28 -0.42 -6.91 -2.68
N HIS A 29 -0.53 -7.32 -1.41
CA HIS A 29 -1.60 -6.88 -0.52
C HIS A 29 -1.17 -6.86 0.95
N VAL A 30 -1.89 -6.12 1.79
CA VAL A 30 -1.83 -6.23 3.26
C VAL A 30 -3.25 -6.50 3.77
N LYS A 31 -3.41 -7.56 4.57
CA LYS A 31 -4.72 -8.02 5.10
C LYS A 31 -5.80 -8.26 4.02
N GLY A 32 -5.38 -8.54 2.78
CA GLY A 32 -6.26 -8.79 1.64
C GLY A 32 -6.59 -7.55 0.80
N GLN A 33 -6.19 -6.34 1.25
CA GLN A 33 -6.35 -5.09 0.52
C GLN A 33 -5.11 -4.82 -0.35
N GLU A 34 -5.32 -4.48 -1.62
CA GLU A 34 -4.27 -4.18 -2.59
C GLU A 34 -3.41 -2.97 -2.18
N LEU A 35 -2.12 -3.01 -2.52
CA LEU A 35 -1.24 -1.84 -2.31
C LEU A 35 -1.71 -0.61 -3.11
N PRO A 36 -1.72 0.59 -2.51
CA PRO A 36 -1.91 1.85 -3.23
C PRO A 36 -0.72 2.21 -4.13
N MET A 37 -0.85 3.31 -4.89
CA MET A 37 0.14 3.76 -5.88
C MET A 37 1.48 4.25 -5.28
N HIS A 38 1.55 4.56 -3.98
CA HIS A 38 2.75 5.13 -3.37
C HIS A 38 3.78 4.06 -3.01
N GLU A 39 5.04 4.28 -3.40
CA GLU A 39 6.15 3.34 -3.26
C GLU A 39 6.69 3.22 -1.81
N PRO A 40 6.40 2.13 -1.07
CA PRO A 40 6.81 1.99 0.32
C PRO A 40 8.30 1.66 0.50
N ARG A 41 9.01 1.20 -0.55
CA ARG A 41 10.46 0.93 -0.47
C ARG A 41 11.26 2.22 -0.34
N PHE A 42 10.75 3.32 -0.90
CA PHE A 42 11.36 4.66 -0.75
C PHE A 42 10.92 5.33 0.57
N LYS A 43 9.67 5.12 0.99
CA LYS A 43 9.06 5.76 2.17
C LYS A 43 8.90 4.74 3.30
N ARG A 44 9.94 4.54 4.13
CA ARG A 44 9.95 3.48 5.17
C ARG A 44 8.78 3.57 6.15
N ALA A 45 8.39 4.79 6.56
CA ALA A 45 7.24 5.00 7.43
C ALA A 45 5.91 4.56 6.78
N LEU A 46 5.78 4.76 5.47
CA LEU A 46 4.63 4.30 4.69
C LEU A 46 4.53 2.77 4.68
N ALA A 47 5.66 2.06 4.59
CA ALA A 47 5.68 0.59 4.68
C ALA A 47 5.11 0.09 6.02
N ILE A 48 5.50 0.73 7.12
CA ILE A 48 4.98 0.42 8.46
C ILE A 48 3.48 0.75 8.53
N ALA A 49 3.08 1.94 8.05
CA ALA A 49 1.69 2.37 8.06
C ALA A 49 0.78 1.39 7.29
N TYR A 50 1.18 0.93 6.10
CA TYR A 50 0.45 -0.11 5.37
C TYR A 50 0.37 -1.42 6.15
N ALA A 51 1.47 -1.87 6.77
CA ALA A 51 1.50 -3.12 7.54
C ALA A 51 0.51 -3.11 8.72
N VAL A 52 0.41 -2.00 9.44
CA VAL A 52 -0.38 -1.89 10.68
C VAL A 52 -1.79 -1.35 10.48
N SER A 53 -2.09 -0.70 9.35
CA SER A 53 -3.41 -0.12 9.08
C SER A 53 -4.56 -1.12 9.29
N PRO A 54 -5.66 -0.73 9.96
CA PRO A 54 -6.75 -1.63 10.30
C PRO A 54 -7.51 -2.16 9.07
N THR A 55 -7.49 -1.41 7.96
CA THR A 55 -8.17 -1.75 6.71
C THR A 55 -7.29 -2.48 5.69
N GLY A 56 -6.00 -2.70 6.01
CA GLY A 56 -5.01 -3.20 5.07
C GLY A 56 -4.17 -2.08 4.44
N ALA A 57 -3.58 -2.32 3.28
CA ALA A 57 -2.69 -1.33 2.65
C ALA A 57 -3.50 -0.11 2.18
N ASP A 58 -3.53 0.94 2.99
CA ASP A 58 -4.41 2.10 2.81
C ASP A 58 -3.61 3.41 3.00
N HIS A 59 -3.67 4.27 1.99
CA HIS A 59 -2.96 5.56 2.00
C HIS A 59 -3.72 6.65 2.75
N CYS A 60 -5.03 6.49 3.00
CA CYS A 60 -5.79 7.42 3.84
C CYS A 60 -5.34 7.37 5.31
N HIS A 61 -4.73 6.26 5.73
CA HIS A 61 -4.16 6.07 7.07
C HIS A 61 -2.66 6.31 7.12
N ALA A 62 -2.04 6.81 6.04
CA ALA A 62 -0.60 6.94 5.94
C ALA A 62 -0.17 8.27 5.31
N LEU A 63 0.70 9.01 6.02
CA LEU A 63 1.41 10.13 5.43
C LEU A 63 2.31 9.62 4.30
N HIS A 64 2.11 10.15 3.10
CA HIS A 64 2.81 9.71 1.91
C HIS A 64 3.27 10.87 1.01
N ASP A 65 3.14 12.12 1.44
CA ASP A 65 3.66 13.28 0.71
C ASP A 65 5.19 13.20 0.61
N SER A 66 5.73 13.53 -0.55
CA SER A 66 7.16 13.33 -0.81
C SER A 66 8.04 14.26 0.05
N GLY A 67 7.53 15.44 0.40
CA GLY A 67 8.20 16.37 1.33
C GLY A 67 8.28 15.90 2.78
N LEU A 68 7.56 14.84 3.15
CA LEU A 68 7.55 14.27 4.51
C LEU A 68 8.38 12.98 4.62
N GLY A 69 9.22 12.67 3.62
CA GLY A 69 10.01 11.44 3.58
C GLY A 69 11.10 11.33 4.64
N ASN A 70 11.59 12.46 5.18
CA ASN A 70 12.66 12.52 6.18
C ASN A 70 12.31 13.52 7.29
N ALA A 71 12.60 13.15 8.54
CA ALA A 71 12.62 14.07 9.68
C ALA A 71 14.06 14.52 9.97
N THR A 72 14.21 15.75 10.44
CA THR A 72 15.46 16.25 11.03
C THR A 72 15.35 16.24 12.55
N ASP A 73 16.40 16.68 13.25
CA ASP A 73 16.37 16.85 14.71
C ASP A 73 15.31 17.87 15.17
N GLU A 74 14.88 18.75 14.27
CA GLU A 74 13.77 19.71 14.49
C GLU A 74 12.38 19.14 14.14
N GLY A 75 12.32 17.87 13.70
CA GLY A 75 11.08 17.17 13.35
C GLY A 75 10.80 17.12 11.84
N LEU A 76 9.51 16.96 11.50
CA LEU A 76 9.05 16.97 10.10
C LEU A 76 9.01 18.41 9.57
N MET A 77 9.36 18.59 8.29
CA MET A 77 9.38 19.89 7.63
C MET A 77 8.12 20.72 7.94
N SER A 78 8.31 21.90 8.54
CA SER A 78 7.23 22.78 9.04
C SER A 78 6.59 23.64 7.95
N SER A 79 7.22 23.75 6.78
CA SER A 79 6.72 24.55 5.65
C SER A 79 5.47 23.95 5.04
N ALA A 80 4.37 24.72 5.05
CA ALA A 80 3.10 24.35 4.42
C ALA A 80 3.22 24.18 2.89
N VAL A 81 4.15 24.89 2.24
CA VAL A 81 4.39 24.78 0.79
C VAL A 81 4.99 23.42 0.42
N LEU A 82 5.85 22.85 1.28
CA LEU A 82 6.47 21.54 1.06
C LEU A 82 5.56 20.36 1.44
N ARG A 83 4.42 20.62 2.11
CA ARG A 83 3.43 19.60 2.49
C ARG A 83 2.42 19.30 1.39
N GLY A 84 2.30 20.18 0.38
CA GLY A 84 1.32 20.04 -0.71
C GLY A 84 1.90 19.58 -2.06
N MET A 85 3.17 19.16 -2.09
CA MET A 85 3.88 18.66 -3.28
C MET A 85 4.19 17.17 -3.16
#